data_AF-A0AAV7WTM0-F1
#
_entry.id   AF-A0AAV7WTM0-F1
#
_cell.length_a   1.000
_cell.length_b   1.000
_cell.length_c   1.000
_cell.angle_alpha   90.00
_cell.angle_beta   90.00
_cell.angle_gamma   90.00
#
_symmetry.space_group_name_H-M   'P 1'
#
loop_
_entity.id
_entity.type
_entity.pdbx_description
1 polymer ?
#
loop_
_entity_poly.entity_id
_entity_poly.type
_entity_poly.pdbx_seq_one_letter_code
_entity_poly.pdbx_strand_id
1 'polypeptide(L)' 'VVKMMIVVVVTFAICWLPYHIYFIVTTLNRQLNRWKYIQQIYLASFWLAMSSTMYNPIIYCCLN' A
#
# COMPACT_ATOMS: atom_id res chain seq x y z
N VAL A 1 -4.50 -7.27 -22.34
CA VAL A 1 -3.15 -6.69 -22.11
C VAL A 1 -3.16 -5.30 -21.47
N VAL A 2 -3.76 -4.27 -22.08
CA VAL A 2 -3.78 -2.90 -21.50
C VAL A 2 -4.50 -2.85 -20.13
N LYS A 3 -5.63 -3.55 -19.99
CA LYS A 3 -6.34 -3.66 -18.71
C LYS A 3 -5.50 -4.27 -17.59
N MET A 4 -4.66 -5.28 -17.87
CA MET A 4 -3.78 -5.87 -16.85
C MET A 4 -2.72 -4.88 -16.35
N MET A 5 -2.08 -4.14 -17.26
CA MET A 5 -1.07 -3.16 -16.86
C MET A 5 -1.68 -2.05 -15.99
N ILE A 6 -2.88 -1.58 -16.32
CA ILE A 6 -3.57 -0.56 -15.51
C ILE A 6 -3.86 -1.09 -14.10
N VAL A 7 -4.37 -2.31 -13.96
CA VAL A 7 -4.70 -2.87 -12.64
C VAL A 7 -3.44 -3.06 -11.78
N VAL A 8 -2.33 -3.51 -12.38
CA VAL A 8 -1.05 -3.64 -11.65
C VAL A 8 -0.56 -2.28 -11.16
N VAL A 9 -0.59 -1.25 -12.01
CA VAL A 9 -0.14 0.11 -11.65
C VAL A 9 -1.04 0.72 -10.57
N VAL A 10 -2.37 0.56 -10.69
CA VAL A 10 -3.32 1.08 -9.70
C VAL A 10 -3.16 0.36 -8.35
N THR A 11 -2.99 -0.97 -8.35
CA THR A 11 -2.77 -1.74 -7.12
C THR A 11 -1.46 -1.34 -6.45
N PHE A 12 -0.39 -1.17 -7.23
CA PHE A 12 0.89 -0.68 -6.73
C PHE A 12 0.74 0.72 -6.10
N ALA A 13 0.07 1.65 -6.79
CA ALA A 13 -0.16 3.00 -6.29
C ALA A 13 -0.97 3.00 -4.99
N ILE A 14 -2.08 2.25 -4.91
CA ILE A 14 -2.94 2.18 -3.72
C ILE A 14 -2.21 1.54 -2.53
N CYS A 15 -1.44 0.48 -2.76
CA CYS A 15 -0.67 -0.19 -1.71
C CYS A 15 0.46 0.69 -1.14
N TRP A 16 1.08 1.53 -1.96
CA TRP A 16 2.22 2.38 -1.56
C TRP A 16 1.83 3.77 -1.04
N LEU A 17 0.68 4.30 -1.47
CA LEU A 17 0.18 5.62 -1.06
C LEU A 17 0.07 5.80 0.47
N PRO A 18 -0.50 4.87 1.27
CA PRO A 18 -0.58 5.04 2.72
C PRO A 18 0.81 5.03 3.39
N TYR A 19 1.77 4.28 2.86
CA TYR A 19 3.15 4.29 3.35
C TYR A 19 3.83 5.65 3.11
N HIS A 20 3.67 6.23 1.91
CA HIS A 20 4.21 7.57 1.63
C HIS A 20 3.54 8.67 2.45
N ILE A 21 2.22 8.62 2.64
CA ILE A 21 1.51 9.55 3.52
C ILE A 21 2.02 9.43 4.95
N TYR A 22 2.20 8.20 5.45
CA TYR A 22 2.77 7.96 6.77
C TYR A 22 4.17 8.59 6.92
N PHE A 23 5.03 8.42 5.92
CA PHE A 23 6.38 8.99 5.92
C PHE A 23 6.37 10.52 5.96
N ILE A 24 5.49 11.16 5.19
CA ILE A 24 5.35 12.62 5.16
C ILE A 24 4.81 13.14 6.50
N VAL A 25 3.76 12.51 7.04
CA VAL A 25 3.12 12.92 8.30
C VAL A 25 4.05 12.76 9.49
N THR A 26 4.81 11.65 9.55
CA THR A 26 5.78 11.42 10.64
C THR A 26 6.98 12.37 10.56
N THR A 27 7.36 12.80 9.36
CA THR A 27 8.42 13.80 9.14
C THR A 27 7.98 15.19 9.58
N LEU A 28 6.74 15.60 9.26
CA LEU A 28 6.19 16.90 9.64
C LEU A 28 5.83 16.97 11.14
N ASN A 29 5.30 15.88 11.70
CA ASN A 29 4.79 15.82 13.07
C ASN A 29 5.38 14.64 13.84
N ARG A 30 6.62 14.81 14.30
CA ARG A 30 7.36 13.82 15.10
C ARG A 30 6.67 13.45 16.43
N GLN A 31 5.73 14.28 16.89
CA GLN A 31 4.95 14.05 18.11
C GLN A 31 3.84 13.01 17.94
N LEU A 32 3.33 12.81 16.72
CA LEU A 32 2.39 11.72 16.40
C LEU A 32 3.06 10.35 16.49
N ASN A 33 4.39 10.27 16.33
CA ASN A 33 5.13 9.00 16.44
C ASN A 33 5.00 8.32 17.82
N ARG A 34 4.57 9.06 18.85
CA ARG A 34 4.27 8.50 20.18
C ARG A 34 2.87 7.87 20.30
N TRP A 35 2.03 7.97 19.28
CA TRP A 35 0.70 7.38 19.31
C TRP A 35 0.75 5.87 19.07
N LYS A 36 0.12 5.11 19.97
CA LYS A 36 0.05 3.64 19.92
C LYS A 36 -0.57 3.10 18.63
N TYR A 37 -1.48 3.86 18.02
CA TYR A 37 -2.14 3.51 16.77
C TYR A 37 -1.24 3.65 15.54
N ILE A 38 -0.16 4.43 15.62
CA ILE A 38 0.72 4.67 14.46
C ILE A 38 1.44 3.38 14.03
N GLN A 39 1.76 2.51 15.00
CA GLN A 39 2.36 1.21 14.74
C GLN A 39 1.39 0.27 14.01
N GLN A 40 0.10 0.28 14.36
CA GLN A 40 -0.92 -0.54 13.69
C GLN A 40 -1.11 -0.10 12.23
N ILE A 41 -1.16 1.21 11.98
CA ILE A 41 -1.27 1.79 10.63
C ILE A 41 -0.05 1.45 9.78
N TYR A 42 1.15 1.53 10.37
CA TYR A 42 2.39 1.15 9.70
C TYR A 42 2.40 -0.33 9.31
N LEU A 43 2.07 -1.23 10.25
CA LEU A 43 1.99 -2.67 9.97
C LEU A 43 0.94 -2.99 8.92
N ALA A 44 -0.25 -2.39 8.99
CA ALA A 44 -1.32 -2.60 8.00
C ALA A 44 -0.90 -2.12 6.60
N SER A 45 -0.27 -0.95 6.51
CA SER A 45 0.23 -0.40 5.24
C SER A 45 1.37 -1.25 4.67
N PHE A 46 2.29 -1.70 5.52
CA PHE A 46 3.39 -2.58 5.14
C PHE A 46 2.88 -3.96 4.68
N TRP A 47 1.86 -4.49 5.35
CA TRP A 47 1.21 -5.74 4.96
C TRP A 47 0.45 -5.62 3.63
N LEU A 48 -0.25 -4.50 3.40
CA LEU A 48 -0.86 -4.15 2.11
C LEU A 48 0.18 -4.02 1.00
N ALA A 49 1.33 -3.42 1.29
CA ALA A 49 2.44 -3.33 0.34
C ALA A 49 3.02 -4.71 -0.01
N MET A 50 3.22 -5.61 0.96
CA MET A 50 3.66 -6.99 0.69
C MET A 50 2.64 -7.78 -0.15
N SER A 51 1.35 -7.62 0.14
CA SER A 51 0.27 -8.31 -0.59
C SER A 51 0.09 -7.82 -2.03
N SER A 52 0.70 -6.70 -2.43
CA SER A 52 0.76 -6.23 -3.83
C SER A 52 1.24 -7.32 -4.82
N THR A 53 2.14 -8.20 -4.36
CA THR A 53 2.65 -9.33 -5.16
C THR A 53 1.66 -10.49 -5.32
N MET A 54 0.72 -10.65 -4.38
CA MET A 54 -0.32 -11.70 -4.41
C MET A 54 -1.50 -11.34 -5.32
N TYR A 55 -1.69 -10.07 -5.67
CA TYR A 55 -2.75 -9.67 -6.60
C TYR A 55 -2.42 -10.03 -8.06
N ASN A 56 -1.14 -10.22 -8.40
CA ASN A 56 -0.73 -10.63 -9.75
C ASN A 56 -1.48 -11.89 -10.24
N PRO A 57 -1.44 -13.06 -9.55
CA PRO A 57 -2.17 -14.26 -9.97
C PRO A 57 -3.70 -14.08 -9.96
N ILE A 58 -4.25 -13.25 -9.06
CA ILE A 58 -5.70 -12.96 -9.00
C ILE A 58 -6.13 -12.16 -10.24
N ILE A 59 -5.32 -11.18 -10.66
CA ILE A 59 -5.55 -10.39 -11.87
C ILE A 59 -5.50 -11.29 -13.11
N TYR A 60 -4.57 -12.24 -13.18
CA TYR A 60 -4.53 -13.23 -14.26
C TYR A 60 -5.73 -14.17 -14.26
N CYS A 61 -6.23 -14.62 -13.10
CA CYS A 61 -7.42 -15.46 -13.01
C CYS A 61 -8.74 -14.73 -13.30
N CYS A 62 -8.88 -13.45 -12.90
CA CYS A 62 -10.13 -12.69 -13.08
C CYS A 62 -10.26 -12.03 -14.47
N LEU A 63 -9.16 -11.85 -15.20
CA LEU A 63 -9.13 -11.24 -16.54
C LEU A 63 -8.81 -12.26 -17.66
N ASN A 64 -8.80 -13.56 -17.36
CA ASN A 64 -8.88 -14.65 -18.34
C ASN A 64 -10.32 -15.17 -18.41
#